data_AF-X6NHY4-F1
#
_entry.id   AF-X6NHY4-F1
#
_cell.length_a   1.000
_cell.length_b   1.000
_cell.length_c   1.000
_cell.angle_alpha   90.00
_cell.angle_beta   90.00
_cell.angle_gamma   90.00
#
_symmetry.space_group_name_H-M   'P 1'
#
loop_
_entity.id
_entity.type
_entity.pdbx_description
1 polymer ?
#
loop_
_entity_poly.entity_id
_entity_poly.type
_entity_poly.pdbx_seq_one_letter_code
_entity_poly.pdbx_strand_id
1 'polypeptide(L)'
;MRSIKLKKKKKGPIHGKISILKDRHYNNEQSYCHIDDAYINGQEYYIGHNILVSPITNTSGGSFNLTQWTLWLPPGEWYEEHSGIYYSGDQYLTRWFDLSEIPIYVRSGAILVKQPFEASLTLGRAGLAYYSHLRFEIYPTQASVQSGSTQVYEDDGFTNDYLDTTDTNSHAFTYFDYTFNSSHFRAQIETIGDYPYLPSQRQYSVLIRNVFPPTAVRCGNQQMSYIYNWFDGGDSFDGWYFDGIKMAVVVNCPDVTTNKDKRNERQNISQLFVEKHFRRTKYPIWLCSSNLTDCAEMGFHLGNVATDLTTFGNLVSNFNTLFTAAVSQVENLQGVDYNRDRYAINLLQTV
;
A
#
# COMPACT_ATOMS: atom_id res chain seq x y z
N MET A 1 60.12 -8.18 -33.64
CA MET A 1 58.96 -8.47 -32.75
C MET A 1 57.89 -7.40 -32.98
N ARG A 2 56.70 -7.76 -33.47
CA ARG A 2 55.57 -6.83 -33.62
C ARG A 2 54.83 -6.73 -32.28
N SER A 3 54.76 -5.53 -31.71
CA SER A 3 54.02 -5.23 -30.48
C SER A 3 52.51 -5.24 -30.77
N ILE A 4 51.77 -6.11 -30.08
CA ILE A 4 50.30 -6.13 -30.09
C ILE A 4 49.82 -5.10 -29.06
N LYS A 5 49.28 -3.96 -29.53
CA LYS A 5 48.56 -3.02 -28.67
C LYS A 5 47.17 -3.58 -28.37
N LEU A 6 46.98 -4.10 -27.16
CA LEU A 6 45.65 -4.41 -26.60
C LEU A 6 44.84 -3.11 -26.52
N LYS A 7 43.80 -2.99 -27.36
CA LYS A 7 42.79 -1.93 -27.23
C LYS A 7 42.03 -2.17 -25.91
N LYS A 8 42.18 -1.26 -24.95
CA LYS A 8 41.29 -1.21 -23.78
C LYS A 8 39.85 -1.03 -24.29
N LYS A 9 39.04 -2.09 -24.17
CA LYS A 9 37.59 -2.02 -24.35
C LYS A 9 37.08 -0.98 -23.35
N LYS A 10 36.49 0.13 -23.84
CA LYS A 10 35.78 1.06 -22.96
C LYS A 10 34.72 0.25 -22.21
N LYS A 11 34.86 0.12 -20.89
CA LYS A 11 33.76 -0.38 -20.05
C LYS A 11 32.62 0.62 -20.26
N GLY A 12 31.51 0.18 -20.84
CA GLY A 12 30.27 0.93 -20.81
C GLY A 12 29.86 1.21 -19.36
N PRO A 13 28.91 2.13 -19.11
CA PRO A 13 28.44 2.40 -17.77
C PRO A 13 28.01 1.08 -17.12
N ILE A 14 28.60 0.78 -15.96
CA ILE A 14 28.16 -0.32 -15.12
C ILE A 14 26.86 0.19 -14.50
N HIS A 15 25.73 -0.09 -15.14
CA HIS A 15 24.46 -0.04 -14.43
C HIS A 15 24.58 -1.07 -13.31
N GLY A 16 24.74 -0.61 -12.07
CA GLY A 16 24.85 -1.49 -10.92
C GLY A 16 23.65 -2.42 -10.90
N LYS A 17 23.89 -3.73 -10.88
CA LYS A 17 22.80 -4.71 -10.71
C LYS A 17 22.25 -4.51 -9.29
N ILE A 18 21.02 -4.05 -9.17
CA ILE A 18 20.33 -3.88 -7.89
C ILE A 18 19.52 -5.15 -7.65
N SER A 19 19.76 -5.83 -6.52
CA SER A 19 18.98 -7.00 -6.13
C SER A 19 17.56 -6.59 -5.70
N ILE A 20 16.57 -7.45 -5.96
CA ILE A 20 15.20 -7.29 -5.47
C ILE A 20 15.16 -7.49 -3.95
N LEU A 21 15.82 -8.54 -3.47
CA LEU A 21 16.05 -8.78 -2.04
C LEU A 21 17.35 -8.12 -1.63
N LYS A 22 17.28 -7.18 -0.71
CA LYS A 22 18.46 -6.46 -0.23
C LYS A 22 18.64 -6.71 1.24
N ASP A 23 19.89 -6.91 1.60
CA ASP A 23 20.32 -6.92 3.00
C ASP A 23 20.15 -5.51 3.60
N ARG A 24 20.08 -5.43 4.92
CA ARG A 24 19.73 -4.25 5.71
C ARG A 24 20.68 -3.07 5.48
N HIS A 25 21.94 -3.35 5.17
CA HIS A 25 22.94 -2.32 4.88
C HIS A 25 22.77 -1.64 3.53
N TYR A 26 22.02 -2.25 2.63
CA TYR A 26 21.95 -1.85 1.24
C TYR A 26 20.66 -1.08 0.98
N ASN A 27 20.60 0.15 1.49
CA ASN A 27 19.59 1.12 1.05
C ASN A 27 20.28 2.22 0.21
N ASN A 28 19.82 2.40 -1.03
CA ASN A 28 20.47 3.24 -2.04
C ASN A 28 20.52 4.75 -1.69
N GLU A 29 19.80 5.19 -0.66
CA GLU A 29 19.78 6.59 -0.22
C GLU A 29 20.55 6.82 1.09
N GLN A 30 20.64 5.79 1.94
CA GLN A 30 21.35 5.79 3.21
C GLN A 30 21.87 4.38 3.46
N SER A 31 23.11 4.11 3.06
CA SER A 31 23.76 2.86 3.45
C SER A 31 23.88 2.84 4.97
N TYR A 32 23.17 1.92 5.64
CA TYR A 32 23.34 1.67 7.08
C TYR A 32 24.63 0.86 7.36
N CYS A 33 25.61 0.92 6.45
CA CYS A 33 26.90 0.25 6.58
C CYS A 33 27.77 0.80 7.72
N HIS A 34 27.35 1.91 8.33
CA HIS A 34 27.99 2.51 9.50
C HIS A 34 27.22 2.24 10.80
N ILE A 35 26.09 1.53 10.74
CA ILE A 35 25.29 1.17 11.91
C ILE A 35 25.55 -0.29 12.22
N ASP A 36 26.19 -0.55 13.37
CA ASP A 36 26.52 -1.91 13.82
C ASP A 36 25.26 -2.78 13.89
N ASP A 37 24.13 -2.23 14.35
CA ASP A 37 22.85 -2.94 14.43
C ASP A 37 22.37 -3.51 13.11
N ALA A 38 22.71 -2.88 11.97
CA ALA A 38 22.31 -3.40 10.67
C ALA A 38 23.00 -4.78 10.41
N TYR A 39 24.18 -5.05 11.00
CA TYR A 39 25.01 -6.26 10.78
C TYR A 39 24.69 -7.37 11.79
N ILE A 40 23.96 -7.06 12.86
CA ILE A 40 23.79 -7.95 14.02
C ILE A 40 22.61 -8.93 13.85
N ASN A 41 21.61 -8.60 13.02
CA ASN A 41 20.42 -9.44 12.81
C ASN A 41 20.24 -9.82 11.33
N GLY A 42 20.59 -11.05 10.97
CA GLY A 42 20.51 -11.56 9.59
C GLY A 42 19.13 -12.07 9.14
N GLN A 43 18.05 -11.78 9.89
CA GLN A 43 16.71 -12.33 9.67
C GLN A 43 15.71 -11.29 9.13
N GLU A 44 16.19 -10.11 8.73
CA GLU A 44 15.38 -9.07 8.10
C GLU A 44 15.96 -8.75 6.72
N TYR A 45 15.10 -8.45 5.75
CA TYR A 45 15.53 -8.02 4.42
C TYR A 45 14.55 -7.03 3.81
N TYR A 46 15.04 -6.23 2.88
CA TYR A 46 14.18 -5.37 2.07
C TYR A 46 13.71 -6.08 0.81
N ILE A 47 12.45 -5.85 0.45
CA ILE A 47 11.95 -6.03 -0.91
C ILE A 47 11.95 -4.65 -1.58
N GLY A 48 12.80 -4.50 -2.60
CA GLY A 48 13.02 -3.21 -3.25
C GLY A 48 13.64 -2.18 -2.30
N HIS A 49 13.04 -1.00 -2.19
CA HIS A 49 13.54 0.10 -1.33
C HIS A 49 12.58 0.46 -0.19
N ASN A 50 11.32 0.00 -0.28
CA ASN A 50 10.22 0.52 0.51
C ASN A 50 9.61 -0.49 1.47
N ILE A 51 9.95 -1.77 1.35
CA ILE A 51 9.32 -2.83 2.16
C ILE A 51 10.42 -3.52 2.95
N LEU A 52 10.33 -3.51 4.28
CA LEU A 52 11.13 -4.30 5.21
C LEU A 52 10.31 -5.51 5.63
N VAL A 53 10.89 -6.71 5.53
CA VAL A 53 10.28 -7.96 5.96
C VAL A 53 11.14 -8.58 7.04
N SER A 54 10.50 -9.05 8.11
CA SER A 54 11.15 -9.75 9.22
C SER A 54 10.47 -11.09 9.47
N PRO A 55 10.79 -12.16 8.71
CA PRO A 55 10.14 -13.46 8.90
C PRO A 55 10.41 -14.03 10.28
N ILE A 56 9.35 -14.54 10.91
CA ILE A 56 9.43 -15.19 12.20
C ILE A 56 9.94 -16.61 12.01
N THR A 57 11.09 -16.91 12.60
CA THR A 57 11.74 -18.23 12.49
C THR A 57 11.81 -18.97 13.82
N ASN A 58 11.19 -18.42 14.86
CA ASN A 58 11.01 -19.08 16.15
C ASN A 58 9.73 -19.92 16.16
N THR A 59 9.76 -21.05 16.86
CA THR A 59 8.57 -21.83 17.14
C THR A 59 7.63 -21.08 18.07
N SER A 60 6.31 -21.18 17.85
CA SER A 60 5.33 -20.68 18.80
C SER A 60 5.39 -21.45 20.13
N GLY A 61 4.97 -20.80 21.22
CA GLY A 61 4.98 -21.38 22.55
C GLY A 61 3.91 -20.79 23.47
N GLY A 62 3.59 -21.51 24.55
CA GLY A 62 2.61 -21.08 25.56
C GLY A 62 1.14 -21.33 25.16
N SER A 63 0.22 -20.97 26.07
CA SER A 63 -1.22 -21.29 25.94
C SER A 63 -1.96 -20.55 24.83
N PHE A 64 -1.36 -19.49 24.25
CA PHE A 64 -2.01 -18.60 23.30
C PHE A 64 -1.58 -18.81 21.83
N ASN A 65 -0.65 -19.75 21.56
CA ASN A 65 -0.10 -20.02 20.22
C ASN A 65 0.49 -18.78 19.50
N LEU A 66 0.92 -17.77 20.25
CA LEU A 66 1.61 -16.59 19.73
C LEU A 66 3.13 -16.74 19.85
N THR A 67 3.86 -16.09 18.96
CA THR A 67 5.32 -16.01 18.99
C THR A 67 5.74 -14.57 19.25
N GLN A 68 6.54 -14.34 20.30
CA GLN A 68 7.19 -13.05 20.50
C GLN A 68 8.37 -12.91 19.55
N TRP A 69 8.43 -11.78 18.85
CA TRP A 69 9.48 -11.48 17.89
C TRP A 69 9.98 -10.05 18.07
N THR A 70 11.30 -9.88 18.04
CA THR A 70 11.96 -8.57 18.09
C THR A 70 12.59 -8.31 16.74
N LEU A 71 12.22 -7.20 16.13
CA LEU A 71 12.81 -6.69 14.91
C LEU A 71 13.36 -5.29 15.14
N TRP A 72 14.22 -4.81 14.25
CA TRP A 72 14.70 -3.44 14.27
C TRP A 72 14.05 -2.67 13.12
N LEU A 73 13.51 -1.50 13.44
CA LEU A 73 13.09 -0.53 12.47
C LEU A 73 14.24 0.45 12.21
N PRO A 74 14.79 0.49 10.98
CA PRO A 74 15.84 1.43 10.62
C PRO A 74 15.37 2.89 10.75
N PRO A 75 16.29 3.86 10.87
CA PRO A 75 15.95 5.29 10.86
C PRO A 75 14.98 5.67 9.74
N GLY A 76 13.97 6.46 10.10
CA GLY A 76 12.91 6.88 9.18
C GLY A 76 11.54 6.74 9.80
N GLU A 77 10.53 6.60 8.94
CA GLU A 77 9.13 6.52 9.32
C GLU A 77 8.54 5.28 8.60
N TRP A 78 7.78 4.47 9.31
CA TRP A 78 7.32 3.16 8.84
C TRP A 78 5.85 2.94 9.16
N TYR A 79 5.16 2.21 8.30
CA TYR A 79 3.82 1.69 8.52
C TYR A 79 3.89 0.16 8.59
N GLU A 80 3.31 -0.45 9.61
CA GLU A 80 3.04 -1.89 9.58
C GLU A 80 1.96 -2.16 8.52
N GLU A 81 2.28 -2.97 7.51
CA GLU A 81 1.46 -3.17 6.30
C GLU A 81 0.04 -3.65 6.64
N HIS A 82 -0.03 -4.55 7.62
CA HIS A 82 -1.23 -5.24 8.02
C HIS A 82 -2.20 -4.34 8.80
N SER A 83 -1.70 -3.67 9.84
CA SER A 83 -2.51 -2.88 10.76
C SER A 83 -2.64 -1.41 10.36
N GLY A 84 -1.74 -0.93 9.50
CA GLY A 84 -1.59 0.49 9.19
C GLY A 84 -0.97 1.30 10.34
N ILE A 85 -0.52 0.67 11.44
CA ILE A 85 0.10 1.39 12.56
C ILE A 85 1.39 2.06 12.09
N TYR A 86 1.54 3.32 12.48
CA TYR A 86 2.70 4.12 12.19
C TYR A 86 3.75 4.00 13.30
N TYR A 87 5.02 3.87 12.90
CA TYR A 87 6.18 3.82 13.78
C TYR A 87 7.25 4.81 13.34
N SER A 88 7.85 5.50 14.31
CA SER A 88 9.17 6.08 14.11
C SER A 88 10.21 4.96 14.04
N GLY A 89 11.21 5.10 13.18
CA GLY A 89 12.32 4.17 13.08
C GLY A 89 13.40 4.42 14.14
N ASP A 90 14.58 3.86 13.89
CA ASP A 90 15.75 3.90 14.76
C ASP A 90 15.50 3.24 16.14
N GLN A 91 14.79 2.12 16.14
CA GLN A 91 14.44 1.40 17.35
C GLN A 91 14.25 -0.09 17.13
N TYR A 92 14.39 -0.86 18.21
CA TYR A 92 13.91 -2.23 18.27
C TYR A 92 12.43 -2.28 18.66
N LEU A 93 11.66 -3.08 17.95
CA LEU A 93 10.24 -3.29 18.16
C LEU A 93 10.00 -4.76 18.49
N THR A 94 9.50 -5.02 19.70
CA THR A 94 9.09 -6.36 20.15
C THR A 94 7.58 -6.48 20.12
N ARG A 95 7.07 -7.49 19.42
CA ARG A 95 5.64 -7.74 19.20
C ARG A 95 5.32 -9.23 19.29
N TRP A 96 4.04 -9.54 19.46
CA TRP A 96 3.52 -10.90 19.40
C TRP A 96 2.84 -11.12 18.07
N PHE A 97 3.07 -12.26 17.43
CA PHE A 97 2.49 -12.58 16.14
C PHE A 97 1.89 -13.97 16.14
N ASP A 98 0.81 -14.16 15.37
CA ASP A 98 0.25 -15.47 15.12
C ASP A 98 0.89 -16.18 13.91
N LEU A 99 0.45 -17.41 13.64
CA LEU A 99 0.98 -18.24 12.54
C LEU A 99 0.66 -17.66 11.13
N SER A 100 -0.36 -16.82 11.00
CA SER A 100 -0.79 -16.19 9.76
C SER A 100 -0.08 -14.85 9.48
N GLU A 101 0.65 -14.32 10.45
CA GLU A 101 1.30 -13.01 10.37
C GLU A 101 2.79 -13.13 9.99
N ILE A 102 3.18 -12.30 9.03
CA ILE A 102 4.58 -12.01 8.74
C ILE A 102 4.77 -10.51 8.99
N PRO A 103 5.70 -10.11 9.86
CA PRO A 103 6.00 -8.70 10.08
C PRO A 103 6.51 -8.05 8.78
N ILE A 104 5.71 -7.13 8.24
CA ILE A 104 6.02 -6.36 7.04
C ILE A 104 5.81 -4.88 7.35
N TYR A 105 6.85 -4.09 7.11
CA TYR A 105 6.85 -2.64 7.33
C TYR A 105 7.11 -1.93 6.02
N VAL A 106 6.26 -0.95 5.71
CA VAL A 106 6.33 -0.15 4.49
C VAL A 106 6.79 1.26 4.86
N ARG A 107 7.78 1.78 4.13
CA ARG A 107 8.34 3.09 4.37
C ARG A 107 7.28 4.17 4.14
N SER A 108 7.24 5.15 5.03
CA SER A 108 6.47 6.38 4.84
C SER A 108 6.88 7.07 3.52
N GLY A 109 5.89 7.51 2.75
CA GLY A 109 6.05 8.07 1.40
C GLY A 109 6.06 7.03 0.28
N ALA A 110 6.07 5.73 0.59
CA ALA A 110 6.10 4.69 -0.42
C ALA A 110 4.81 4.63 -1.27
N ILE A 111 4.99 4.28 -2.53
CA ILE A 111 3.90 3.87 -3.43
C ILE A 111 4.13 2.40 -3.77
N LEU A 112 3.23 1.54 -3.35
CA LEU A 112 3.22 0.12 -3.72
C LEU A 112 2.22 -0.07 -4.86
N VAL A 113 2.69 -0.63 -5.97
CA VAL A 113 1.80 -0.99 -7.08
C VAL A 113 1.34 -2.42 -6.89
N LYS A 114 0.03 -2.62 -6.87
CA LYS A 114 -0.59 -3.92 -6.67
C LYS A 114 -1.59 -4.19 -7.80
N GLN A 115 -1.79 -5.47 -8.10
CA GLN A 115 -2.99 -5.89 -8.81
C GLN A 115 -4.10 -6.09 -7.78
N PRO A 116 -5.27 -5.48 -7.98
CA PRO A 116 -6.44 -5.75 -7.16
C PRO A 116 -6.79 -7.23 -7.14
N PHE A 117 -7.38 -7.68 -6.05
CA PHE A 117 -7.81 -9.07 -5.95
C PHE A 117 -9.06 -9.29 -6.81
N GLU A 118 -9.00 -10.30 -7.69
CA GLU A 118 -10.13 -10.69 -8.51
C GLU A 118 -10.55 -12.12 -8.15
N ALA A 119 -11.71 -12.26 -7.51
CA ALA A 119 -12.21 -13.56 -7.05
C ALA A 119 -12.42 -14.57 -8.18
N SER A 120 -12.68 -14.10 -9.41
CA SER A 120 -12.81 -14.92 -10.60
C SER A 120 -11.48 -15.43 -11.17
N LEU A 121 -10.33 -14.90 -10.72
CA LEU A 121 -9.00 -15.19 -11.25
C LEU A 121 -8.00 -15.44 -10.12
N THR A 122 -8.18 -16.53 -9.38
CA THR A 122 -7.33 -16.87 -8.22
C THR A 122 -6.06 -17.65 -8.56
N LEU A 123 -5.96 -18.23 -9.76
CA LEU A 123 -4.82 -19.07 -10.19
C LEU A 123 -4.10 -18.47 -11.39
N GLY A 124 -2.77 -18.63 -11.46
CA GLY A 124 -1.98 -18.31 -12.64
C GLY A 124 -1.74 -16.82 -12.91
N ARG A 125 -2.12 -15.92 -11.99
CA ARG A 125 -2.00 -14.46 -12.18
C ARG A 125 -0.58 -13.99 -12.50
N ALA A 126 0.44 -14.63 -11.91
CA ALA A 126 1.84 -14.30 -12.14
C ALA A 126 2.34 -14.61 -13.57
N GLY A 127 1.59 -15.42 -14.34
CA GLY A 127 1.88 -15.73 -15.73
C GLY A 127 1.02 -14.97 -16.73
N LEU A 128 0.23 -13.99 -16.27
CA LEU A 128 -0.54 -13.15 -17.18
C LEU A 128 0.41 -12.24 -17.96
N ALA A 129 0.21 -12.17 -19.27
CA ALA A 129 0.93 -11.26 -20.15
C ALA A 129 0.41 -9.81 -20.05
N TYR A 130 -0.69 -9.58 -19.33
CA TYR A 130 -1.36 -8.29 -19.29
C TYR A 130 -2.07 -8.07 -17.96
N TYR A 131 -2.18 -6.79 -17.60
CA TYR A 131 -2.89 -6.35 -16.39
C TYR A 131 -3.91 -5.28 -16.77
N SER A 132 -5.20 -5.61 -16.65
CA SER A 132 -6.32 -4.71 -16.93
C SER A 132 -6.56 -3.69 -15.83
N HIS A 133 -6.06 -3.95 -14.62
CA HIS A 133 -6.21 -3.07 -13.47
C HIS A 133 -4.90 -2.94 -12.69
N LEU A 134 -4.41 -1.71 -12.54
CA LEU A 134 -3.31 -1.37 -11.65
C LEU A 134 -3.79 -0.47 -10.51
N ARG A 135 -3.41 -0.83 -9.28
CA ARG A 135 -3.68 -0.03 -8.08
C ARG A 135 -2.40 0.55 -7.52
N PHE A 136 -2.40 1.87 -7.32
CA PHE A 136 -1.33 2.60 -6.64
C PHE A 136 -1.71 2.81 -5.18
N GLU A 137 -1.10 2.04 -4.30
CA GLU A 137 -1.30 2.12 -2.87
C GLU A 137 -0.24 3.01 -2.22
N ILE A 138 -0.69 4.08 -1.57
CA ILE A 138 0.15 5.16 -1.06
C ILE A 138 0.16 5.10 0.46
N TYR A 139 1.36 5.15 1.02
CA TYR A 139 1.64 5.29 2.44
C TYR A 139 2.07 6.74 2.69
N PRO A 140 1.17 7.66 3.04
CA PRO A 140 1.50 9.07 3.14
C PRO A 140 2.50 9.35 4.27
N THR A 141 3.36 10.34 4.07
CA THR A 141 4.22 10.93 5.10
C THR A 141 3.44 11.84 6.04
N GLN A 142 4.06 12.16 7.19
CA GLN A 142 3.55 13.14 8.14
C GLN A 142 3.84 14.60 7.72
N ALA A 143 4.47 14.82 6.57
CA ALA A 143 4.80 16.15 6.06
C ALA A 143 3.56 16.93 5.60
N SER A 144 3.55 18.25 5.81
CA SER A 144 2.40 19.12 5.45
C SER A 144 2.10 19.14 3.94
N VAL A 145 3.13 18.96 3.13
CA VAL A 145 3.05 18.80 1.69
C VAL A 145 3.99 17.68 1.34
N GLN A 146 3.49 16.75 0.54
CA GLN A 146 4.22 15.58 0.10
C GLN A 146 3.97 15.35 -1.38
N SER A 147 4.94 14.73 -2.01
CA SER A 147 4.87 14.29 -3.39
C SER A 147 5.65 12.99 -3.52
N GLY A 148 5.23 12.14 -4.44
CA GLY A 148 5.96 10.93 -4.75
C GLY A 148 5.70 10.53 -6.18
N SER A 149 6.58 9.68 -6.69
CA SER A 149 6.44 9.11 -8.02
C SER A 149 6.89 7.66 -8.04
N THR A 150 6.32 6.89 -8.96
CA THR A 150 6.73 5.53 -9.25
C THR A 150 6.50 5.22 -10.73
N GLN A 151 7.07 4.12 -11.20
CA GLN A 151 6.84 3.61 -12.54
C GLN A 151 6.62 2.11 -12.50
N VAL A 152 5.74 1.61 -13.35
CA VAL A 152 5.48 0.19 -13.57
C VAL A 152 6.09 -0.17 -14.91
N TYR A 153 6.96 -1.16 -14.92
CA TYR A 153 7.49 -1.74 -16.14
C TYR A 153 6.67 -2.97 -16.52
N GLU A 154 6.30 -3.07 -17.79
CA GLU A 154 5.55 -4.19 -18.35
C GLU A 154 6.14 -4.57 -19.70
N ASP A 155 6.34 -5.87 -19.93
CA ASP A 155 6.72 -6.47 -21.20
C ASP A 155 5.85 -7.72 -21.45
N ASP A 156 6.18 -8.51 -22.46
CA ASP A 156 5.43 -9.74 -22.73
C ASP A 156 5.70 -10.87 -21.72
N GLY A 157 6.75 -10.79 -20.90
CA GLY A 157 7.13 -11.81 -19.92
C GLY A 157 7.65 -13.14 -20.50
N PHE A 158 7.82 -13.26 -21.83
CA PHE A 158 8.16 -14.52 -22.50
C PHE A 158 9.38 -14.42 -23.41
N THR A 159 9.54 -13.31 -24.14
CA THR A 159 10.59 -13.16 -25.14
C THR A 159 11.78 -12.38 -24.58
N ASN A 160 12.80 -12.18 -25.40
CA ASN A 160 13.93 -11.31 -25.09
C ASN A 160 13.81 -9.94 -25.78
N ASP A 161 12.62 -9.58 -26.27
CA ASP A 161 12.42 -8.35 -27.04
C ASP A 161 12.73 -7.11 -26.20
N TYR A 162 12.58 -7.20 -24.87
CA TYR A 162 12.99 -6.16 -23.92
C TYR A 162 14.49 -5.82 -23.96
N LEU A 163 15.34 -6.70 -24.51
CA LEU A 163 16.77 -6.43 -24.67
C LEU A 163 17.06 -5.55 -25.90
N ASP A 164 16.13 -5.47 -26.85
CA ASP A 164 16.28 -4.61 -28.03
C ASP A 164 15.84 -3.18 -27.69
N THR A 165 16.84 -2.34 -27.40
CA THR A 165 16.63 -0.92 -27.09
C THR A 165 16.21 -0.07 -28.31
N THR A 166 16.15 -0.65 -29.51
CA THR A 166 15.71 0.04 -30.73
C THR A 166 14.23 -0.16 -31.02
N ASP A 167 13.62 -1.22 -30.46
CA ASP A 167 12.18 -1.45 -30.55
C ASP A 167 11.45 -0.69 -29.44
N THR A 168 10.63 0.29 -29.83
CA THR A 168 9.79 1.05 -28.90
C THR A 168 8.52 0.32 -28.48
N ASN A 169 8.27 -0.88 -29.04
CA ASN A 169 7.07 -1.68 -28.83
C ASN A 169 7.38 -3.03 -28.14
N SER A 170 8.52 -3.14 -27.45
CA SER A 170 8.87 -4.33 -26.68
C SER A 170 8.42 -4.27 -25.21
N HIS A 171 8.06 -3.07 -24.72
CA HIS A 171 7.68 -2.82 -23.35
C HIS A 171 6.92 -1.49 -23.20
N ALA A 172 6.22 -1.37 -22.07
CA ALA A 172 5.57 -0.15 -21.66
C ALA A 172 5.99 0.25 -20.23
N PHE A 173 6.00 1.56 -19.98
CA PHE A 173 6.12 2.14 -18.65
C PHE A 173 4.83 2.87 -18.30
N THR A 174 4.22 2.52 -17.17
CA THR A 174 3.16 3.33 -16.55
C THR A 174 3.75 4.20 -15.46
N TYR A 175 3.78 5.51 -15.67
CA TYR A 175 4.24 6.51 -14.73
C TYR A 175 3.08 6.95 -13.83
N PHE A 176 3.38 7.13 -12.55
CA PHE A 176 2.46 7.66 -11.55
C PHE A 176 3.17 8.73 -10.73
N ASP A 177 2.60 9.93 -10.70
CA ASP A 177 3.07 11.06 -9.91
C ASP A 177 1.94 11.58 -9.04
N TYR A 178 2.22 11.96 -7.80
CA TYR A 178 1.23 12.60 -6.95
C TYR A 178 1.78 13.78 -6.14
N THR A 179 0.86 14.67 -5.77
CA THR A 179 1.04 15.70 -4.74
C THR A 179 -0.11 15.60 -3.76
N PHE A 180 0.19 15.76 -2.48
CA PHE A 180 -0.80 15.72 -1.42
C PHE A 180 -0.47 16.76 -0.36
N ASN A 181 -1.45 17.60 -0.02
CA ASN A 181 -1.36 18.58 1.05
C ASN A 181 -2.56 18.45 1.99
N SER A 182 -2.74 19.40 2.90
CA SER A 182 -3.79 19.38 3.93
C SER A 182 -5.23 19.31 3.42
N SER A 183 -5.48 19.63 2.15
CA SER A 183 -6.84 19.65 1.60
C SER A 183 -6.97 19.04 0.21
N HIS A 184 -5.87 18.75 -0.49
CA HIS A 184 -5.92 18.31 -1.89
C HIS A 184 -4.93 17.18 -2.13
N PHE A 185 -5.44 16.07 -2.63
CA PHE A 185 -4.66 15.05 -3.31
C PHE A 185 -4.82 15.21 -4.82
N ARG A 186 -3.72 15.14 -5.56
CA ARG A 186 -3.71 15.10 -7.04
C ARG A 186 -2.71 14.05 -7.49
N ALA A 187 -3.16 13.15 -8.34
CA ALA A 187 -2.31 12.18 -9.01
C ALA A 187 -2.47 12.25 -10.54
N GLN A 188 -1.42 11.85 -11.23
CA GLN A 188 -1.34 11.79 -12.68
C GLN A 188 -0.75 10.44 -13.07
N ILE A 189 -1.38 9.80 -14.05
CA ILE A 189 -1.02 8.48 -14.53
C ILE A 189 -0.92 8.53 -16.04
N GLU A 190 0.17 7.99 -16.58
CA GLU A 190 0.43 7.96 -18.01
C GLU A 190 1.21 6.70 -18.39
N THR A 191 0.72 5.95 -19.36
CA THR A 191 1.47 4.84 -19.96
C THR A 191 2.18 5.31 -21.22
N ILE A 192 3.44 4.93 -21.38
CA ILE A 192 4.28 5.23 -22.54
C ILE A 192 4.94 3.92 -23.01
N GLY A 193 4.98 3.70 -24.31
CA GLY A 193 5.45 2.44 -24.90
C GLY A 193 4.28 1.53 -25.25
N ASP A 194 4.61 0.33 -25.71
CA ASP A 194 3.64 -0.67 -26.16
C ASP A 194 4.29 -2.05 -26.12
N TYR A 195 3.48 -3.10 -26.12
CA TYR A 195 3.90 -4.48 -26.34
C TYR A 195 2.68 -5.33 -26.75
N PRO A 196 2.85 -6.52 -27.36
CA PRO A 196 1.76 -7.24 -28.03
C PRO A 196 0.51 -7.54 -27.18
N TYR A 197 0.63 -7.55 -25.86
CA TYR A 197 -0.46 -7.85 -24.94
C TYR A 197 -0.85 -6.66 -24.05
N LEU A 198 -0.29 -5.47 -24.26
CA LEU A 198 -0.73 -4.28 -23.52
C LEU A 198 -2.24 -4.09 -23.77
N PRO A 199 -3.07 -4.05 -22.71
CA PRO A 199 -4.51 -3.94 -22.90
C PRO A 199 -4.82 -2.59 -23.53
N SER A 200 -5.81 -2.55 -24.43
CA SER A 200 -6.19 -1.29 -25.11
C SER A 200 -6.99 -0.32 -24.23
N GLN A 201 -7.50 -0.82 -23.11
CA GLN A 201 -8.21 -0.10 -22.05
C GLN A 201 -7.69 -0.61 -20.71
N ARG A 202 -7.50 0.29 -19.74
CA ARG A 202 -6.99 -0.07 -18.43
C ARG A 202 -7.65 0.75 -17.34
N GLN A 203 -8.03 0.07 -16.26
CA GLN A 203 -8.48 0.71 -15.05
C GLN A 203 -7.29 1.07 -14.17
N TYR A 204 -7.36 2.25 -13.56
CA TYR A 204 -6.43 2.66 -12.52
C TYR A 204 -7.19 2.96 -11.24
N SER A 205 -6.69 2.42 -10.12
CA SER A 205 -7.16 2.82 -8.79
C SER A 205 -6.05 3.37 -7.91
N VAL A 206 -6.44 4.22 -6.97
CA VAL A 206 -5.56 4.76 -5.94
C VAL A 206 -6.11 4.37 -4.58
N LEU A 207 -5.27 3.79 -3.74
CA LEU A 207 -5.56 3.53 -2.34
C LEU A 207 -4.65 4.43 -1.50
N ILE A 208 -5.21 5.27 -0.64
CA ILE A 208 -4.43 6.11 0.26
C ILE A 208 -4.67 5.62 1.69
N ARG A 209 -3.64 5.09 2.34
CA ARG A 209 -3.69 4.60 3.73
C ARG A 209 -3.77 5.77 4.70
N ASN A 210 -4.43 5.57 5.84
CA ASN A 210 -4.42 6.49 6.98
C ASN A 210 -4.85 7.92 6.65
N VAL A 211 -5.88 8.07 5.80
CA VAL A 211 -6.52 9.37 5.51
C VAL A 211 -8.02 9.27 5.78
N PHE A 212 -8.62 10.40 6.17
CA PHE A 212 -10.06 10.48 6.31
C PHE A 212 -10.78 10.47 4.95
N PRO A 213 -12.06 10.08 4.89
CA PRO A 213 -12.85 10.18 3.67
C PRO A 213 -12.81 11.58 3.04
N PRO A 214 -12.62 11.68 1.72
CA PRO A 214 -12.68 12.96 1.01
C PRO A 214 -14.13 13.45 0.91
N THR A 215 -14.29 14.76 0.73
CA THR A 215 -15.59 15.41 0.45
C THR A 215 -15.97 15.36 -1.03
N ALA A 216 -14.98 15.20 -1.91
CA ALA A 216 -15.20 15.06 -3.34
C ALA A 216 -14.04 14.28 -3.96
N VAL A 217 -14.36 13.46 -4.95
CA VAL A 217 -13.41 12.69 -5.74
C VAL A 217 -13.71 12.89 -7.22
N ARG A 218 -12.66 13.09 -8.01
CA ARG A 218 -12.78 13.23 -9.46
C ARG A 218 -11.73 12.41 -10.20
N CYS A 219 -12.15 11.79 -11.28
CA CYS A 219 -11.32 11.12 -12.27
C CYS A 219 -11.45 11.90 -13.58
N GLY A 220 -10.39 12.59 -13.99
CA GLY A 220 -10.44 13.60 -15.05
C GLY A 220 -11.49 14.67 -14.74
N ASN A 221 -12.46 14.81 -15.64
CA ASN A 221 -13.60 15.73 -15.48
C ASN A 221 -14.83 15.08 -14.84
N GLN A 222 -14.79 13.80 -14.52
CA GLN A 222 -15.92 13.07 -13.94
C GLN A 222 -15.89 13.17 -12.41
N GLN A 223 -17.03 13.53 -11.81
CA GLN A 223 -17.24 13.41 -10.38
C GLN A 223 -17.55 11.94 -10.05
N MET A 224 -16.85 11.39 -9.06
CA MET A 224 -17.03 10.00 -8.65
C MET A 224 -18.04 9.89 -7.51
N SER A 225 -18.93 8.91 -7.62
CA SER A 225 -19.90 8.58 -6.58
C SER A 225 -19.26 7.73 -5.49
N TYR A 226 -19.78 7.86 -4.27
CA TYR A 226 -19.45 6.93 -3.19
C TYR A 226 -20.07 5.55 -3.48
N ILE A 227 -19.28 4.49 -3.31
CA ILE A 227 -19.70 3.10 -3.41
C ILE A 227 -19.81 2.56 -1.99
N TYR A 228 -20.95 1.94 -1.67
CA TYR A 228 -21.09 1.20 -0.44
C TYR A 228 -20.30 -0.11 -0.53
N ASN A 229 -19.08 -0.09 0.00
CA ASN A 229 -18.22 -1.25 0.08
C ASN A 229 -17.31 -1.15 1.31
N TRP A 230 -17.16 -2.27 2.00
CA TRP A 230 -16.50 -2.34 3.30
C TRP A 230 -15.06 -2.86 3.21
N PHE A 231 -14.89 -3.91 2.40
CA PHE A 231 -13.67 -4.68 2.32
C PHE A 231 -12.98 -4.43 0.99
N ASP A 232 -11.69 -4.67 0.93
CA ASP A 232 -10.98 -4.70 -0.35
C ASP A 232 -11.67 -5.68 -1.32
N GLY A 233 -11.99 -5.22 -2.53
CA GLY A 233 -12.82 -5.97 -3.48
C GLY A 233 -13.93 -5.16 -4.19
N GLY A 234 -14.10 -3.88 -3.87
CA GLY A 234 -15.02 -2.97 -4.56
C GLY A 234 -14.48 -2.43 -5.89
N ASP A 235 -13.35 -2.95 -6.35
CA ASP A 235 -12.64 -2.56 -7.56
C ASP A 235 -13.46 -2.72 -8.84
N SER A 236 -14.47 -3.59 -8.82
CA SER A 236 -15.34 -3.85 -9.97
C SER A 236 -16.28 -2.70 -10.34
N PHE A 237 -16.32 -1.62 -9.56
CA PHE A 237 -17.17 -0.46 -9.81
C PHE A 237 -16.38 0.84 -9.84
N ASP A 238 -16.71 1.69 -10.80
CA ASP A 238 -16.23 3.07 -10.87
C ASP A 238 -16.83 3.90 -9.73
N GLY A 239 -15.98 4.56 -8.96
CA GLY A 239 -16.40 5.33 -7.79
C GLY A 239 -15.31 5.38 -6.74
N TRP A 240 -15.68 5.66 -5.50
CA TRP A 240 -14.75 5.61 -4.38
C TRP A 240 -15.43 5.04 -3.14
N TYR A 241 -14.66 4.38 -2.28
CA TYR A 241 -15.15 3.85 -1.00
C TYR A 241 -14.08 4.01 0.09
N PHE A 242 -14.47 3.76 1.32
CA PHE A 242 -13.57 3.75 2.47
C PHE A 242 -13.40 2.30 2.95
N ASP A 243 -12.18 1.77 2.82
CA ASP A 243 -11.81 0.47 3.35
C ASP A 243 -11.53 0.61 4.86
N GLY A 244 -12.48 0.12 5.68
CA GLY A 244 -12.40 0.21 7.14
C GLY A 244 -11.36 -0.73 7.76
N ILE A 245 -10.93 -1.78 7.05
CA ILE A 245 -9.86 -2.67 7.55
C ILE A 245 -8.51 -2.01 7.35
N LYS A 246 -8.26 -1.44 6.16
CA LYS A 246 -6.99 -0.78 5.85
C LYS A 246 -6.93 0.68 6.30
N MET A 247 -8.05 1.20 6.81
CA MET A 247 -8.26 2.62 7.13
C MET A 247 -7.84 3.51 5.96
N ALA A 248 -8.40 3.21 4.79
CA ALA A 248 -7.92 3.76 3.52
C ALA A 248 -9.05 4.25 2.62
N VAL A 249 -8.77 5.30 1.86
CA VAL A 249 -9.65 5.75 0.77
C VAL A 249 -9.23 5.03 -0.49
N VAL A 250 -10.18 4.37 -1.16
CA VAL A 250 -9.98 3.72 -2.44
C VAL A 250 -10.77 4.47 -3.50
N VAL A 251 -10.11 4.84 -4.60
CA VAL A 251 -10.72 5.50 -5.76
C VAL A 251 -10.50 4.62 -6.98
N ASN A 252 -11.59 4.16 -7.59
CA ASN A 252 -11.61 3.41 -8.84
C ASN A 252 -12.06 4.34 -9.95
N CYS A 253 -11.14 4.68 -10.85
CA CYS A 253 -11.48 5.48 -12.01
C CYS A 253 -11.99 4.61 -13.16
N PRO A 254 -12.81 5.17 -14.06
CA PRO A 254 -13.15 4.50 -15.32
C PRO A 254 -11.90 4.14 -16.13
N ASP A 255 -12.06 3.15 -17.00
CA ASP A 255 -11.03 2.74 -17.95
C ASP A 255 -10.54 3.89 -18.82
N VAL A 256 -9.22 3.90 -19.08
CA VAL A 256 -8.59 4.83 -20.02
C VAL A 256 -7.90 4.10 -21.15
N THR A 257 -7.75 4.80 -22.28
CA THR A 257 -7.07 4.26 -23.46
C THR A 257 -5.55 4.29 -23.31
N THR A 258 -4.92 3.13 -23.51
CA THR A 258 -3.46 2.90 -23.34
C THR A 258 -2.73 2.55 -24.64
N ASN A 259 -3.43 2.50 -25.78
CA ASN A 259 -2.86 2.09 -27.07
C ASN A 259 -2.23 3.27 -27.84
N LYS A 260 -0.99 3.12 -28.30
CA LYS A 260 -0.22 4.07 -29.11
C LYS A 260 -0.95 4.64 -30.34
N ASP A 261 -1.83 3.86 -30.97
CA ASP A 261 -2.62 4.25 -32.16
C ASP A 261 -3.70 5.29 -31.84
N LYS A 262 -4.08 5.42 -30.57
CA LYS A 262 -4.99 6.46 -30.05
C LYS A 262 -4.24 7.18 -28.94
N ARG A 263 -3.71 8.38 -29.20
CA ARG A 263 -3.00 9.25 -28.22
C ARG A 263 -3.30 8.84 -26.76
N ASN A 264 -2.33 8.19 -26.11
CA ASN A 264 -2.50 7.65 -24.76
C ASN A 264 -3.15 8.70 -23.86
N GLU A 265 -4.26 8.32 -23.25
CA GLU A 265 -5.03 9.25 -22.42
C GLU A 265 -4.39 9.33 -21.05
N ARG A 266 -3.98 10.55 -20.69
CA ARG A 266 -3.43 10.82 -19.37
C ARG A 266 -4.56 10.85 -18.36
N GLN A 267 -4.51 9.96 -17.38
CA GLN A 267 -5.48 9.90 -16.31
C GLN A 267 -5.08 10.85 -15.18
N ASN A 268 -5.97 11.75 -14.78
CA ASN A 268 -5.76 12.61 -13.62
C ASN A 268 -6.77 12.25 -12.54
N ILE A 269 -6.32 12.12 -11.30
CA ILE A 269 -7.16 11.82 -10.15
C ILE A 269 -7.03 12.96 -9.15
N SER A 270 -8.14 13.46 -8.64
CA SER A 270 -8.11 14.49 -7.59
C SER A 270 -9.11 14.21 -6.49
N GLN A 271 -8.72 14.51 -5.25
CA GLN A 271 -9.57 14.37 -4.07
C GLN A 271 -9.47 15.64 -3.22
N LEU A 272 -10.60 16.05 -2.66
CA LEU A 272 -10.73 17.23 -1.79
C LEU A 272 -11.05 16.80 -0.36
N PHE A 273 -10.27 17.28 0.60
CA PHE A 273 -10.43 17.06 2.03
C PHE A 273 -10.72 18.38 2.75
N VAL A 274 -11.42 18.31 3.89
CA VAL A 274 -11.67 19.50 4.73
C VAL A 274 -10.39 19.86 5.50
N GLU A 275 -9.88 21.09 5.34
CA GLU A 275 -8.60 21.58 5.91
C GLU A 275 -8.36 21.27 7.40
N LYS A 276 -9.42 21.24 8.22
CA LYS A 276 -9.32 20.96 9.68
C LYS A 276 -9.00 19.51 10.04
N HIS A 277 -9.01 18.60 9.06
CA HIS A 277 -8.89 17.15 9.27
C HIS A 277 -7.47 16.66 8.96
N PHE A 278 -6.58 17.58 8.54
CA PHE A 278 -5.13 17.42 8.61
C PHE A 278 -4.61 17.60 10.05
N ARG A 279 -5.37 17.18 11.07
CA ARG A 279 -4.78 16.99 12.39
C ARG A 279 -3.87 15.78 12.28
N ARG A 280 -2.60 16.08 12.03
CA ARG A 280 -1.41 15.25 12.23
C ARG A 280 -1.62 14.37 13.45
N THR A 281 -2.16 13.18 13.25
CA THR A 281 -2.27 12.27 14.36
C THR A 281 -0.87 11.70 14.54
N LYS A 282 -0.09 12.30 15.44
CA LYS A 282 1.21 11.79 15.92
C LYS A 282 1.10 10.35 16.50
N TYR A 283 -0.12 9.84 16.57
CA TYR A 283 -0.59 8.56 17.06
C TYR A 283 -1.74 8.15 16.14
N PRO A 284 -1.82 6.94 15.56
CA PRO A 284 -3.01 6.53 14.82
C PRO A 284 -4.24 6.72 15.71
N ILE A 285 -5.20 7.58 15.34
CA ILE A 285 -6.50 7.81 15.99
C ILE A 285 -6.51 7.41 17.50
N TRP A 286 -5.66 8.03 18.31
CA TRP A 286 -5.71 7.88 19.77
C TRP A 286 -6.63 8.95 20.35
N LEU A 287 -7.93 8.74 20.14
CA LEU A 287 -8.96 9.12 21.11
C LEU A 287 -9.59 7.83 21.67
N CYS A 288 -8.75 6.81 21.93
CA CYS A 288 -9.13 5.58 22.62
C CYS A 288 -8.33 5.47 23.92
N SER A 289 -8.53 6.41 24.85
CA SER A 289 -7.87 6.37 26.16
C SER A 289 -8.62 5.52 27.19
N SER A 290 -9.66 4.79 26.80
CA SER A 290 -10.53 4.08 27.75
C SER A 290 -10.81 2.61 27.43
N ASN A 291 -10.77 2.15 26.17
CA ASN A 291 -10.90 0.72 25.85
C ASN A 291 -10.49 0.42 24.39
N LEU A 292 -9.97 -0.78 24.13
CA LEU A 292 -9.45 -1.20 22.82
C LEU A 292 -10.50 -1.85 21.92
N THR A 293 -11.54 -2.43 22.53
CA THR A 293 -12.69 -3.02 21.83
C THR A 293 -13.43 -1.95 21.04
N ASP A 294 -13.42 -0.73 21.56
CA ASP A 294 -14.03 0.48 21.01
C ASP A 294 -13.44 0.91 19.65
N CYS A 295 -12.14 0.68 19.43
CA CYS A 295 -11.43 1.17 18.24
C CYS A 295 -11.54 0.20 17.05
N ALA A 296 -11.52 -1.11 17.31
CA ALA A 296 -11.76 -2.14 16.31
C ALA A 296 -13.20 -2.09 15.79
N GLU A 297 -14.16 -1.84 16.69
CA GLU A 297 -15.55 -1.56 16.31
C GLU A 297 -15.72 -0.21 15.60
N MET A 298 -14.88 0.79 15.86
CA MET A 298 -14.87 2.05 15.10
C MET A 298 -14.54 1.83 13.62
N GLY A 299 -13.51 1.04 13.29
CA GLY A 299 -13.25 0.65 11.89
C GLY A 299 -14.44 -0.08 11.25
N PHE A 300 -15.14 -0.89 12.06
CA PHE A 300 -16.33 -1.64 11.67
C PHE A 300 -17.58 -0.75 11.47
N HIS A 301 -17.76 0.30 12.27
CA HIS A 301 -18.92 1.21 12.19
C HIS A 301 -18.71 2.40 11.25
N LEU A 302 -17.49 2.89 11.08
CA LEU A 302 -17.19 3.98 10.15
C LEU A 302 -17.44 3.58 8.69
N GLY A 303 -17.15 2.33 8.34
CA GLY A 303 -17.49 1.76 7.02
C GLY A 303 -19.00 1.67 6.75
N ASN A 304 -19.83 1.62 7.80
CA ASN A 304 -21.29 1.46 7.66
C ASN A 304 -22.07 2.77 7.50
N VAL A 305 -21.54 3.91 7.94
CA VAL A 305 -22.41 5.08 8.18
C VAL A 305 -21.80 6.42 7.76
N ALA A 306 -20.48 6.56 7.62
CA ALA A 306 -19.88 7.86 7.32
C ALA A 306 -19.76 8.10 5.79
N THR A 307 -20.88 8.39 5.13
CA THR A 307 -20.88 8.91 3.74
C THR A 307 -20.42 10.37 3.68
N ASP A 308 -20.45 11.06 4.82
CA ASP A 308 -19.98 12.43 5.00
C ASP A 308 -19.59 12.72 6.46
N LEU A 309 -19.00 13.90 6.68
CA LEU A 309 -18.48 14.35 7.95
C LEU A 309 -19.57 14.57 9.03
N THR A 310 -20.75 15.02 8.63
CA THR A 310 -21.88 15.25 9.56
C THR A 310 -22.31 13.92 10.16
N THR A 311 -22.35 12.89 9.32
CA THR A 311 -22.72 11.55 9.71
C THR A 311 -21.64 10.89 10.57
N PHE A 312 -20.36 11.12 10.25
CA PHE A 312 -19.22 10.73 11.11
C PHE A 312 -19.29 11.37 12.50
N GLY A 313 -19.51 12.69 12.58
CA GLY A 313 -19.61 13.41 13.86
C GLY A 313 -20.78 12.93 14.74
N ASN A 314 -21.92 12.66 14.11
CA ASN A 314 -23.08 12.07 14.78
C ASN A 314 -22.82 10.63 15.24
N LEU A 315 -22.03 9.85 14.49
CA LEU A 315 -21.64 8.49 14.85
C LEU A 315 -20.79 8.47 16.13
N VAL A 316 -19.77 9.32 16.16
CA VAL A 316 -18.86 9.48 17.31
C VAL A 316 -19.62 9.96 18.54
N SER A 317 -20.63 10.83 18.37
CA SER A 317 -21.46 11.31 19.49
C SER A 317 -22.42 10.25 20.08
N ASN A 318 -22.73 9.20 19.31
CA ASN A 318 -23.64 8.11 19.72
C ASN A 318 -22.89 6.79 20.01
N PHE A 319 -21.57 6.88 20.22
CA PHE A 319 -20.65 5.77 20.34
C PHE A 319 -21.15 4.64 21.27
N ASN A 320 -21.57 4.97 22.50
CA ASN A 320 -22.05 3.97 23.46
C ASN A 320 -23.29 3.19 22.99
N THR A 321 -24.19 3.85 22.25
CA THR A 321 -25.43 3.23 21.75
C THR A 321 -25.12 2.27 20.59
N LEU A 322 -24.21 2.67 19.70
CA LEU A 322 -23.80 1.85 18.56
C LEU A 322 -22.96 0.65 19.01
N PHE A 323 -22.00 0.87 19.91
CA PHE A 323 -21.20 -0.18 20.55
C PHE A 323 -22.10 -1.26 21.19
N THR A 324 -23.11 -0.86 21.96
CA THR A 324 -24.05 -1.80 22.60
C THR A 324 -24.86 -2.61 21.57
N ALA A 325 -25.24 -1.99 20.44
CA ALA A 325 -25.95 -2.67 19.37
C ALA A 325 -25.04 -3.63 18.57
N ALA A 326 -23.77 -3.27 18.36
CA ALA A 326 -22.76 -4.08 17.67
C ALA A 326 -22.41 -5.33 18.46
N VAL A 327 -22.10 -5.16 19.75
CA VAL A 327 -21.85 -6.25 20.69
C VAL A 327 -23.05 -7.21 20.70
N SER A 328 -24.28 -6.68 20.76
CA SER A 328 -25.49 -7.52 20.72
C SER A 328 -25.69 -8.26 19.40
N GLN A 329 -25.31 -7.68 18.25
CA GLN A 329 -25.36 -8.39 16.96
C GLN A 329 -24.28 -9.46 16.83
N VAL A 330 -23.07 -9.20 17.32
CA VAL A 330 -21.95 -10.14 17.31
C VAL A 330 -22.20 -11.32 18.27
N GLU A 331 -22.79 -11.07 19.44
CA GLU A 331 -23.20 -12.12 20.39
C GLU A 331 -24.27 -13.07 19.83
N ASN A 332 -25.08 -12.60 18.88
CA ASN A 332 -26.16 -13.37 18.26
C ASN A 332 -25.75 -14.12 16.97
N LEU A 333 -24.54 -13.90 16.46
CA LEU A 333 -24.01 -14.62 15.29
C LEU A 333 -23.23 -15.86 15.74
N GLN A 334 -23.88 -17.03 15.73
CA GLN A 334 -23.19 -18.30 15.97
C GLN A 334 -22.52 -18.82 14.68
N GLY A 335 -21.19 -18.72 14.62
CA GLY A 335 -20.37 -19.29 13.55
C GLY A 335 -18.92 -18.81 13.63
N VAL A 336 -17.96 -19.72 13.39
CA VAL A 336 -16.52 -19.46 13.44
C VAL A 336 -16.14 -18.58 12.24
N ASP A 337 -15.88 -17.29 12.48
CA ASP A 337 -15.37 -16.35 11.46
C ASP A 337 -13.91 -16.00 11.75
N TYR A 338 -13.04 -16.26 10.76
CA TYR A 338 -11.60 -16.01 10.74
C TYR A 338 -11.22 -14.56 11.14
N ASN A 339 -12.12 -13.61 10.89
CA ASN A 339 -11.91 -12.22 11.29
C ASN A 339 -11.90 -12.05 12.82
N ARG A 340 -12.64 -12.87 13.58
CA ARG A 340 -12.79 -12.76 15.04
C ARG A 340 -11.47 -13.00 15.80
N ASP A 341 -10.67 -13.97 15.37
CA ASP A 341 -9.39 -14.29 16.03
C ASP A 341 -8.35 -13.19 15.79
N ARG A 342 -8.36 -12.60 14.58
CA ARG A 342 -7.52 -11.44 14.21
C ARG A 342 -7.85 -10.18 15.03
N TYR A 343 -9.11 -10.00 15.41
CA TYR A 343 -9.54 -8.92 16.31
C TYR A 343 -9.13 -9.18 17.76
N ALA A 344 -9.24 -10.41 18.26
CA ALA A 344 -8.80 -10.77 19.61
C ALA A 344 -7.28 -10.58 19.81
N ILE A 345 -6.49 -10.80 18.76
CA ILE A 345 -5.02 -10.66 18.80
C ILE A 345 -4.59 -9.19 18.82
N ASN A 346 -5.18 -8.32 17.99
CA ASN A 346 -4.92 -6.87 18.04
C ASN A 346 -5.32 -6.26 19.41
N LEU A 347 -6.40 -6.79 20.02
CA LEU A 347 -6.83 -6.42 21.36
C LEU A 347 -5.80 -6.83 22.44
N LEU A 348 -5.25 -8.04 22.33
CA LEU A 348 -4.24 -8.57 23.25
C LEU A 348 -2.86 -7.91 23.09
N GLN A 349 -2.50 -7.42 21.91
CA GLN A 349 -1.22 -6.75 21.66
C GLN A 349 -1.12 -5.33 22.26
N THR A 350 -2.26 -4.74 22.66
CA THR A 350 -2.30 -3.36 23.14
C THR A 350 -2.57 -3.24 24.65
N VAL A 351 -2.83 -4.37 25.32
CA VAL A 351 -2.81 -4.53 26.80
C VAL A 351 -1.44 -5.00 27.21
#